data_AF-A0A8T4LGQ5-F1
#
_entry.id   AF-A0A8T4LGQ5-F1
#
_cell.length_a   1.000
_cell.length_b   1.000
_cell.length_c   1.000
_cell.angle_alpha   90.00
_cell.angle_beta   90.00
_cell.angle_gamma   90.00
#
_symmetry.space_group_name_H-M   'P 1'
#
loop_
_entity.id
_entity.type
_entity.pdbx_description
1 polymer ?
#
loop_
_entity_poly.entity_id
_entity_poly.type
_entity_poly.pdbx_seq_one_letter_code
_entity_poly.pdbx_strand_id
1 'polypeptide(L)'
;MVKRNKRLDKGIESLKKEIEKHFEKLYKEIIEKDEILARYHIKEIDKSLITALERKIKLLGENIELVKEYKNHLEEYKKKLNIKD
;
A
#
# COMPACT_ATOMS: atom_id res chain seq x y z
N MET A 1 -12.67 9.94 22.92
CA MET A 1 -11.90 8.78 22.37
C MET A 1 -12.66 8.05 21.26
N VAL A 2 -13.89 7.57 21.48
CA VAL A 2 -14.66 6.78 20.49
C VAL A 2 -14.81 7.44 19.10
N LYS A 3 -15.09 8.75 19.03
CA LYS A 3 -15.20 9.47 17.75
C LYS A 3 -13.87 9.53 16.96
N ARG A 4 -12.73 9.57 17.66
CA ARG A 4 -11.39 9.62 17.05
C ARG A 4 -11.01 8.27 16.47
N ASN A 5 -11.25 7.19 17.20
CA ASN A 5 -10.97 5.83 16.72
C ASN A 5 -11.82 5.51 15.49
N LYS A 6 -13.14 5.77 15.53
CA LYS A 6 -14.02 5.61 14.36
C LYS A 6 -13.56 6.37 13.11
N ARG A 7 -12.92 7.54 13.28
CA ARG A 7 -12.36 8.32 12.15
C ARG A 7 -11.07 7.68 11.63
N LEU A 8 -10.24 7.15 12.52
CA LEU A 8 -9.03 6.42 12.13
C LEU A 8 -9.38 5.12 11.40
N ASP A 9 -10.36 4.35 11.89
CA ASP A 9 -10.84 3.12 11.26
C ASP A 9 -11.29 3.36 9.81
N LYS A 10 -12.14 4.38 9.59
CA LYS A 10 -12.56 4.78 8.24
C LYS A 10 -11.38 5.20 7.36
N GLY A 11 -10.41 5.90 7.94
CA GLY A 11 -9.21 6.31 7.23
C GLY A 11 -8.31 5.12 6.86
N ILE A 12 -8.23 4.12 7.72
CA ILE A 12 -7.53 2.85 7.47
C ILE A 12 -8.22 2.09 6.35
N GLU A 13 -9.55 1.93 6.41
CA GLU A 13 -10.32 1.24 5.38
C GLU A 13 -10.20 1.92 4.01
N SER A 14 -10.23 3.25 3.98
CA SER A 14 -9.98 4.04 2.76
C SER A 14 -8.59 3.77 2.19
N LEU A 15 -7.56 3.74 3.03
CA LEU A 15 -6.19 3.47 2.58
C LEU A 15 -6.02 2.04 2.07
N LYS A 16 -6.66 1.04 2.71
CA LYS A 16 -6.62 -0.35 2.24
C LYS A 16 -7.16 -0.45 0.81
N LYS A 17 -8.35 0.13 0.58
CA LYS A 17 -8.98 0.16 -0.75
C LYS A 17 -8.12 0.87 -1.79
N GLU A 18 -7.46 1.96 -1.40
CA GLU A 18 -6.57 2.69 -2.30
C GLU A 18 -5.30 1.89 -2.63
N ILE A 19 -4.70 1.23 -1.65
CA ILE A 19 -3.56 0.31 -1.85
C ILE A 19 -3.93 -0.83 -2.80
N GLU A 20 -5.05 -1.49 -2.56
CA GLU A 20 -5.55 -2.59 -3.40
C GLU A 20 -5.77 -2.13 -4.85
N LYS A 21 -6.37 -0.95 -5.04
CA LYS A 21 -6.54 -0.36 -6.37
C LYS A 21 -5.20 -0.08 -7.07
N HIS A 22 -4.20 0.38 -6.34
CA HIS A 22 -2.86 0.56 -6.91
C HIS A 22 -2.20 -0.77 -7.26
N PHE A 23 -2.41 -1.83 -6.48
CA PHE A 23 -1.92 -3.18 -6.80
C PHE A 23 -2.58 -3.75 -8.06
N GLU A 24 -3.90 -3.61 -8.21
CA GLU A 24 -4.61 -4.03 -9.42
C GLU A 24 -4.09 -3.33 -10.67
N LYS A 25 -3.88 -2.01 -10.57
CA LYS A 25 -3.28 -1.25 -11.67
C LYS A 25 -1.86 -1.70 -11.93
N LEU A 26 -1.02 -1.80 -10.91
CA LEU A 26 0.36 -2.29 -11.04
C LEU A 26 0.42 -3.64 -11.77
N TYR A 27 -0.45 -4.58 -11.41
CA TYR A 27 -0.55 -5.87 -12.07
C TYR A 27 -0.88 -5.73 -13.55
N LYS A 28 -1.85 -4.86 -13.89
CA LYS A 28 -2.22 -4.57 -15.27
C LYS A 28 -1.07 -3.94 -16.05
N GLU A 29 -0.41 -2.93 -15.51
CA GLU A 29 0.71 -2.24 -16.17
C GLU A 29 1.90 -3.19 -16.40
N ILE A 30 2.14 -4.13 -15.48
CA ILE A 30 3.16 -5.18 -15.66
C ILE A 30 2.81 -6.10 -16.85
N ILE A 31 1.55 -6.49 -16.99
CA ILE A 31 1.09 -7.29 -18.14
C ILE A 31 1.23 -6.51 -19.44
N GLU A 32 0.84 -5.23 -19.42
CA GLU A 32 0.93 -4.32 -20.57
C GLU A 32 2.37 -3.88 -20.88
N LYS A 33 3.33 -4.28 -20.04
CA LYS A 33 4.76 -3.93 -20.12
C LYS A 33 5.02 -2.42 -20.07
N ASP A 34 4.14 -1.66 -19.42
CA ASP A 34 4.36 -0.24 -19.13
C ASP A 34 5.16 -0.11 -17.82
N GLU A 35 6.48 -0.16 -17.95
CA GLU A 35 7.39 -0.04 -16.81
C GLU A 35 7.30 1.32 -16.09
N ILE A 36 6.94 2.39 -16.82
CA ILE A 36 6.89 3.74 -16.26
C ILE A 36 5.70 3.84 -15.30
N LEU A 37 4.52 3.44 -15.75
CA LEU A 37 3.32 3.43 -14.92
C LEU A 37 3.43 2.41 -13.79
N ALA A 38 4.04 1.24 -14.04
CA ALA A 38 4.30 0.26 -12.99
C ALA A 38 5.20 0.83 -11.88
N ARG A 39 6.29 1.53 -12.23
CA ARG A 39 7.17 2.21 -11.26
C ARG A 39 6.44 3.30 -10.49
N TYR A 40 5.56 4.06 -11.15
CA TYR A 40 4.71 5.05 -10.48
C TYR A 40 3.84 4.41 -9.40
N HIS A 41 3.15 3.30 -9.73
CA HIS A 41 2.30 2.61 -8.76
C HIS A 41 3.09 2.04 -7.58
N ILE A 42 4.28 1.48 -7.81
CA ILE A 42 5.16 1.02 -6.74
C ILE A 42 5.51 2.15 -5.78
N LYS A 43 5.91 3.31 -6.31
CA LYS A 43 6.30 4.47 -5.50
C LYS A 43 5.14 5.00 -4.66
N GLU A 44 3.94 5.07 -5.25
CA GLU A 44 2.73 5.49 -4.54
C GLU A 44 2.37 4.52 -3.40
N ILE A 45 2.44 3.21 -3.66
CA ILE A 45 2.16 2.19 -2.64
C ILE A 45 3.19 2.28 -1.50
N ASP A 46 4.49 2.27 -1.80
CA ASP A 46 5.56 2.21 -0.80
C ASP A 46 5.60 3.46 0.09
N LYS A 47 5.67 4.63 -0.56
CA LYS A 47 6.04 5.86 0.11
C LYS A 47 4.84 6.59 0.71
N SER A 48 3.72 6.61 -0.01
CA SER A 48 2.55 7.41 0.37
C SER A 48 1.56 6.58 1.17
N LEU A 49 1.16 5.42 0.65
CA LEU A 49 0.01 4.69 1.18
C LEU A 49 0.35 3.75 2.34
N ILE A 50 1.36 2.88 2.18
CA ILE A 50 1.78 1.95 3.25
C ILE A 50 2.26 2.72 4.49
N THR A 51 3.03 3.79 4.30
CA THR A 51 3.50 4.64 5.41
C THR A 51 2.33 5.34 6.12
N ALA A 52 1.34 5.83 5.38
CA ALA A 52 0.14 6.45 5.98
C ALA A 52 -0.70 5.43 6.76
N LEU A 53 -0.83 4.20 6.23
CA LEU A 53 -1.54 3.10 6.87
C LEU A 53 -0.86 2.69 8.17
N GLU A 54 0.46 2.51 8.13
CA GLU A 54 1.27 2.14 9.30
C GLU A 54 1.13 3.16 10.44
N ARG A 55 1.16 4.45 10.12
CA ARG A 55 0.97 5.52 11.11
C ARG A 55 -0.41 5.45 11.76
N LYS A 56 -1.48 5.22 10.98
CA LYS A 56 -2.84 5.17 11.53
C LYS A 56 -3.07 3.93 12.40
N ILE A 57 -2.57 2.77 11.98
CA ILE A 57 -2.64 1.52 12.77
C ILE A 57 -1.89 1.69 14.09
N LYS A 58 -0.68 2.26 14.05
CA LYS A 58 0.10 2.57 15.26
C LYS A 58 -0.65 3.52 16.22
N LEU A 59 -1.37 4.51 15.68
CA LEU A 59 -2.19 5.43 16.48
C LEU A 59 -3.40 4.77 17.15
N LEU A 60 -3.90 3.67 16.60
CA LEU A 60 -4.95 2.85 17.23
C LEU A 60 -4.41 1.82 18.20
N GLY A 61 -3.10 1.56 18.21
CA GLY A 61 -2.50 0.48 18.98
C GLY A 61 -2.83 -0.92 18.40
N GLU A 62 -3.17 -0.98 17.12
CA GLU A 62 -3.52 -2.22 16.42
C GLU A 62 -2.27 -2.93 15.86
N ASN A 63 -2.45 -4.21 15.51
CA ASN A 63 -1.39 -5.05 14.95
C ASN A 63 -0.98 -4.56 13.55
N ILE A 64 0.33 -4.43 13.32
CA ILE A 64 0.95 -3.98 12.06
C ILE A 64 1.08 -5.10 11.01
N GLU A 65 0.57 -6.29 11.27
CA GLU A 65 0.71 -7.47 10.41
C GLU A 65 0.24 -7.21 8.97
N LEU A 66 -0.90 -6.54 8.80
CA LEU A 66 -1.40 -6.13 7.49
C LEU A 66 -0.40 -5.24 6.72
N VAL A 67 0.31 -4.35 7.41
CA VAL A 67 1.32 -3.48 6.78
C VAL A 67 2.49 -4.33 6.28
N LYS A 68 2.88 -5.37 7.03
CA LYS A 68 3.93 -6.30 6.61
C LYS A 68 3.51 -7.09 5.38
N GLU A 69 2.26 -7.57 5.33
CA GLU A 69 1.72 -8.27 4.16
C GLU A 69 1.78 -7.39 2.91
N TYR A 70 1.31 -6.14 2.98
CA TYR A 70 1.39 -5.24 1.83
C TYR A 70 2.83 -4.92 1.42
N LYS A 71 3.77 -4.76 2.36
CA LYS A 71 5.20 -4.58 2.05
C LYS A 71 5.78 -5.81 1.34
N ASN A 72 5.49 -7.01 1.83
CA ASN A 72 5.94 -8.26 1.22
C ASN A 72 5.39 -8.42 -0.20
N HIS A 73 4.10 -8.13 -0.41
CA HIS A 73 3.48 -8.22 -1.73
C HIS A 73 4.09 -7.21 -2.70
N LEU A 74 4.37 -5.97 -2.24
CA LEU A 74 5.05 -4.97 -3.05
C LEU A 74 6.46 -5.39 -3.46
N GLU A 75 7.19 -6.03 -2.54
CA GLU A 75 8.54 -6.53 -2.79
C GLU A 75 8.57 -7.59 -3.90
N GLU A 76 7.55 -8.45 -3.97
CA GLU A 76 7.40 -9.40 -5.07
C GLU A 76 7.24 -8.70 -6.42
N TYR A 77 6.49 -7.61 -6.49
CA TYR A 77 6.35 -6.82 -7.71
C TYR A 77 7.64 -6.08 -8.07
N LYS A 78 8.35 -5.50 -7.09
CA LYS A 78 9.68 -4.89 -7.30
C LYS A 78 10.65 -5.89 -7.93
N LYS A 79 10.67 -7.13 -7.43
CA LYS A 79 11.49 -8.23 -7.99
C LYS A 79 11.11 -8.56 -9.44
N LYS A 80 9.81 -8.67 -9.75
CA LYS A 80 9.34 -8.92 -11.13
C LYS A 80 9.77 -7.84 -12.12
N LEU A 81 9.87 -6.60 -11.65
CA LEU A 81 10.29 -5.44 -12.45
C LEU A 81 11.80 -5.15 -12.39
N ASN A 82 12.58 -5.99 -11.69
CA ASN A 82 14.01 -5.79 -11.45
C ASN A 82 14.34 -4.39 -10.89
N ILE A 83 13.43 -3.83 -10.09
CA ILE A 83 13.63 -2.56 -9.39
C ILE A 83 14.41 -2.89 -8.11
N LYS A 84 15.63 -2.37 -8.01
CA LYS A 84 16.42 -2.40 -6.77
C LYS A 84 16.21 -1.07 -6.04
N ASP A 85 15.92 -1.15 -4.75
CA ASP A 85 15.83 0.01 -3.84
C ASP A 85 17.14 0.81 -3.79
#